data_AF-A0A9E1ILQ1-F1
#
_entry.id   AF-A0A9E1ILQ1-F1
#
_cell.length_a   1.000
_cell.length_b   1.000
_cell.length_c   1.000
_cell.angle_alpha   90.00
_cell.angle_beta   90.00
_cell.angle_gamma   90.00
#
_symmetry.space_group_name_H-M   'P 1'
#
loop_
_entity.id
_entity.type
_entity.pdbx_description
1 polymer ?
#
loop_
_entity_poly.entity_id
_entity_poly.type
_entity_poly.pdbx_seq_one_letter_code
_entity_poly.pdbx_strand_id
1 'polypeptide(L)'
;MSTILEVNGYGILDSRGNPTVEVEVRTETGIVGRAAVPSGASTGEHEAVELRDGEASWMGKGVSKAVANVNGPIADQLIGLDCRDQSVIDGMLCELDGTHNKGRLGANAILGASLATAKAGAQVSGLPLYRYIGG
;
A
#
# COMPACT_ATOMS: atom_id res chain seq x y z
N MET A 1 4.62 -20.14 -6.30
CA MET A 1 3.19 -19.81 -6.17
C MET A 1 3.11 -18.32 -5.89
N SER A 2 2.23 -17.61 -6.60
CA SER A 2 2.07 -16.16 -6.55
C SER A 2 1.01 -15.71 -5.55
N THR A 3 0.32 -16.63 -4.90
CA THR A 3 -0.71 -16.34 -3.91
C THR A 3 -0.14 -15.51 -2.76
N ILE A 4 -0.81 -14.42 -2.41
CA ILE A 4 -0.51 -13.59 -1.25
C ILE A 4 -0.85 -14.36 0.02
N LEU A 5 0.14 -14.52 0.89
CA LEU A 5 0.02 -15.20 2.18
C LEU A 5 -0.16 -14.21 3.32
N GLU A 6 0.56 -13.08 3.27
CA GLU A 6 0.62 -12.12 4.38
C GLU A 6 0.81 -10.70 3.83
N VAL A 7 0.14 -9.75 4.47
CA VAL A 7 0.26 -8.32 4.19
C VAL A 7 0.48 -7.58 5.51
N ASN A 8 1.58 -6.84 5.60
CA ASN A 8 1.93 -6.09 6.80
C ASN A 8 2.20 -4.63 6.47
N GLY A 9 1.63 -3.72 7.26
CA GLY A 9 1.84 -2.29 7.24
C GLY A 9 2.68 -1.83 8.43
N TYR A 10 3.58 -0.88 8.18
CA TYR A 10 4.48 -0.29 9.17
C TYR A 10 4.47 1.23 9.07
N GLY A 11 4.59 1.90 10.21
CA GLY A 11 4.90 3.32 10.27
C GLY A 11 6.42 3.51 10.26
N ILE A 12 6.94 4.18 9.24
CA ILE A 12 8.36 4.53 9.12
C ILE A 12 8.53 6.06 8.99
N LEU A 13 9.76 6.56 8.85
CA LEU A 13 10.02 7.99 8.64
C LEU A 13 10.43 8.28 7.20
N ASP A 14 9.88 9.37 6.65
CA ASP A 14 10.30 9.92 5.36
C ASP A 14 11.61 10.73 5.47
N SER A 15 12.09 11.25 4.34
CA SER A 15 13.32 12.05 4.26
C SER A 15 13.27 13.38 5.01
N ARG A 16 12.08 13.82 5.45
CA ARG A 16 11.84 15.03 6.26
C ARG A 16 11.58 14.69 7.73
N GLY A 17 11.70 13.43 8.12
CA GLY A 17 11.43 12.95 9.47
C GLY A 17 9.95 12.91 9.85
N ASN A 18 9.01 12.99 8.89
CA ASN A 18 7.59 12.79 9.18
C ASN A 18 7.23 11.30 9.02
N PRO A 19 6.24 10.80 9.77
CA PRO A 19 5.75 9.44 9.57
C PRO A 19 5.24 9.20 8.15
N THR A 20 5.45 8.00 7.62
CA THR A 20 4.83 7.50 6.39
C THR A 20 4.58 5.99 6.48
N VAL A 21 3.82 5.45 5.54
CA VAL A 21 3.45 4.03 5.51
C VAL A 21 4.43 3.25 4.64
N GLU A 22 4.93 2.13 5.15
CA GLU A 22 5.54 1.07 4.37
C GLU A 22 4.67 -0.18 4.42
N VAL A 23 4.50 -0.85 3.27
CA VAL A 23 3.74 -2.09 3.17
C VAL A 23 4.66 -3.20 2.67
N GLU A 24 4.54 -4.37 3.28
CA GLU A 24 5.15 -5.64 2.87
C GLU A 24 4.05 -6.62 2.44
N VAL A 25 4.24 -7.25 1.29
CA VAL A 25 3.40 -8.34 0.78
C VAL A 25 4.27 -9.57 0.58
N ARG A 26 3.91 -10.67 1.23
CA ARG A 26 4.62 -11.95 1.17
C ARG A 26 3.75 -12.99 0.47
N THR A 27 4.35 -13.75 -0.44
CA THR A 27 3.68 -14.88 -1.12
C THR A 27 3.91 -16.20 -0.38
N GLU A 28 3.12 -17.23 -0.72
CA GLU A 28 3.26 -18.59 -0.17
C GLU A 28 4.66 -19.20 -0.38
N THR A 29 5.39 -18.77 -1.42
CA THR A 29 6.77 -19.20 -1.66
C THR A 29 7.83 -18.34 -0.98
N GLY A 30 7.41 -17.44 -0.08
CA GLY A 30 8.30 -16.59 0.70
C GLY A 30 8.87 -15.39 -0.05
N ILE A 31 8.37 -15.09 -1.26
CA ILE A 31 8.77 -13.89 -2.02
C ILE A 31 8.15 -12.66 -1.37
N VAL A 32 8.91 -11.58 -1.28
CA VAL A 32 8.53 -10.38 -0.53
C VAL A 32 8.64 -9.13 -1.40
N GLY A 33 7.51 -8.48 -1.65
CA GLY A 33 7.44 -7.14 -2.21
C GLY A 33 7.27 -6.12 -1.09
N ARG A 34 8.04 -5.03 -1.12
CA ARG A 34 7.99 -3.97 -0.10
C ARG A 34 7.97 -2.58 -0.72
N ALA A 35 7.09 -1.71 -0.24
CA ALA A 35 6.96 -0.34 -0.73
C ALA A 35 6.66 0.66 0.39
N ALA A 36 7.54 1.64 0.54
CA ALA A 36 7.28 2.87 1.29
C ALA A 36 6.60 3.89 0.37
N VAL A 37 5.59 4.57 0.90
CA VAL A 37 4.86 5.61 0.16
C VAL A 37 5.49 6.98 0.45
N PRO A 38 5.82 7.79 -0.57
CA PRO A 38 6.32 9.13 -0.35
C PRO A 38 5.21 10.04 0.22
N SER A 39 5.58 10.93 1.14
CA SER A 39 4.67 11.95 1.62
C SER A 39 4.66 13.15 0.67
N GLY A 40 3.48 13.49 0.15
CA GLY A 40 3.28 14.70 -0.63
C GLY A 40 3.29 15.96 0.23
N ALA A 41 3.52 17.11 -0.40
CA ALA A 41 3.14 18.41 0.16
C ALA A 41 1.90 19.00 -0.53
N SER A 42 1.45 18.38 -1.63
CA SER A 42 0.32 18.85 -2.43
C SER A 42 -0.99 18.51 -1.72
N THR A 43 -1.85 19.51 -1.57
CA THR A 43 -3.18 19.41 -0.96
C THR A 43 -4.25 19.78 -1.99
N GLY A 44 -4.02 19.47 -3.27
CA GLY A 44 -4.97 19.77 -4.32
C GLY A 44 -6.33 19.16 -3.99
N GLU A 45 -7.40 19.93 -4.08
CA GLU A 45 -8.77 19.53 -3.67
C GLU A 45 -9.29 18.31 -4.45
N HIS A 46 -8.65 17.97 -5.58
CA HIS A 46 -8.98 16.84 -6.44
C HIS A 46 -7.98 15.67 -6.32
N GLU A 47 -6.97 15.76 -5.46
CA GLU A 47 -5.99 14.70 -5.28
C GLU A 47 -6.51 13.59 -4.36
N ALA A 48 -5.91 12.40 -4.49
CA ALA A 48 -6.15 11.32 -3.56
C ALA A 48 -5.63 11.70 -2.16
N VAL A 49 -6.42 11.41 -1.12
CA VAL A 49 -6.18 11.93 0.22
C VAL A 49 -5.28 10.98 1.01
N GLU A 50 -4.13 11.50 1.42
CA GLU A 50 -3.28 10.83 2.41
C GLU A 50 -3.97 10.81 3.78
N LEU A 51 -4.12 9.64 4.40
CA LEU A 51 -4.71 9.54 5.73
C LEU A 51 -3.65 9.78 6.81
N ARG A 52 -3.88 10.81 7.63
CA ARG A 52 -3.09 11.21 8.79
C ARG A 52 -3.91 11.07 10.07
N ASP A 53 -3.23 10.90 11.20
CA ASP A 53 -3.89 10.66 12.49
C ASP A 53 -4.61 11.91 13.02
N GLY A 54 -4.04 13.10 12.80
CA GLY A 54 -4.59 14.38 13.28
C GLY A 54 -4.44 14.62 14.79
N GLU A 55 -3.68 13.77 15.49
CA GLU A 55 -3.46 13.84 16.94
C GLU A 55 -2.18 14.62 17.31
N ALA A 56 -1.98 14.95 18.60
CA ALA A 56 -0.83 15.76 19.03
C ALA A 56 0.55 15.16 18.67
N SER A 57 0.65 13.82 18.64
CA SER A 57 1.85 13.10 18.23
C SER A 57 2.25 13.46 16.80
N TRP A 58 3.55 13.66 16.57
CA TRP A 58 4.09 14.03 15.26
C TRP A 58 3.45 15.28 14.64
N MET A 59 2.96 16.22 15.46
CA MET A 59 2.28 17.43 15.00
C MET A 59 1.09 17.13 14.07
N GLY A 60 0.30 16.09 14.37
CA GLY A 60 -0.84 15.67 13.55
C GLY A 60 -0.50 14.74 12.40
N LYS A 61 0.79 14.50 12.12
CA LYS A 61 1.24 13.78 10.92
C LYS A 61 1.43 12.27 11.13
N GLY A 62 0.98 11.73 12.27
CA GLY A 62 0.96 10.29 12.50
C GLY A 62 0.23 9.54 11.37
N VAL A 63 0.56 8.27 11.17
CA VAL A 63 -0.03 7.40 10.14
C VAL A 63 -0.56 6.08 10.70
N SER A 64 -0.79 6.01 12.02
CA SER A 64 -1.25 4.78 12.69
C SER A 64 -2.60 4.29 12.15
N LYS A 65 -3.51 5.20 11.76
CA LYS A 65 -4.78 4.85 11.11
C LYS A 65 -4.58 4.19 9.75
N ALA A 66 -3.69 4.75 8.92
CA ALA A 66 -3.36 4.18 7.61
C ALA A 66 -2.68 2.80 7.75
N VAL A 67 -1.77 2.66 8.72
CA VAL A 67 -1.14 1.37 9.06
C VAL A 67 -2.18 0.34 9.52
N ALA A 68 -3.14 0.73 10.36
CA ALA A 68 -4.22 -0.15 10.79
C ALA A 68 -5.11 -0.57 9.61
N ASN A 69 -5.35 0.31 8.65
CA ASN A 69 -6.08 -0.04 7.42
C ASN A 69 -5.33 -1.05 6.56
N VAL A 70 -4.00 -0.98 6.49
CA VAL A 70 -3.17 -2.00 5.83
C VAL A 70 -3.30 -3.35 6.54
N ASN A 71 -3.09 -3.37 7.86
CA ASN A 71 -3.04 -4.60 8.67
C ASN A 71 -4.41 -5.26 8.92
N GLY A 72 -5.51 -4.57 8.63
CA GLY A 72 -6.86 -5.10 8.80
C GLY A 72 -7.57 -5.23 7.45
N PRO A 73 -8.43 -4.26 7.07
CA PRO A 73 -9.32 -4.42 5.92
C PRO A 73 -8.60 -4.68 4.59
N ILE A 74 -7.41 -4.10 4.36
CA ILE A 74 -6.63 -4.35 3.14
C ILE A 74 -6.03 -5.76 3.16
N ALA A 75 -5.38 -6.16 4.26
CA ALA A 75 -4.82 -7.50 4.40
C ALA A 75 -5.90 -8.59 4.21
N ASP A 76 -7.05 -8.43 4.87
CA ASP A 76 -8.17 -9.37 4.81
C ASP A 76 -8.67 -9.61 3.38
N GLN A 77 -8.60 -8.60 2.51
CA GLN A 77 -9.04 -8.73 1.12
C GLN A 77 -7.95 -9.21 0.16
N LEU A 78 -6.68 -8.94 0.46
CA LEU A 78 -5.56 -9.31 -0.43
C LEU A 78 -5.08 -10.75 -0.22
N ILE A 79 -5.16 -11.28 1.00
CA ILE A 79 -4.73 -12.64 1.31
C ILE A 79 -5.53 -13.64 0.46
N GLY A 80 -4.82 -14.56 -0.19
CA GLY A 80 -5.41 -15.56 -1.09
C GLY A 80 -5.52 -15.12 -2.57
N LEU A 81 -5.27 -13.84 -2.89
CA LEU A 81 -5.23 -13.38 -4.28
C LEU A 81 -3.87 -13.67 -4.93
N ASP A 82 -3.84 -13.79 -6.26
CA ASP A 82 -2.60 -13.88 -7.04
C ASP A 82 -1.95 -12.51 -7.16
N CYS A 83 -0.71 -12.35 -6.66
CA CYS A 83 0.02 -11.09 -6.69
C CYS A 83 0.37 -10.59 -8.11
N ARG A 84 0.10 -11.39 -9.15
CA ARG A 84 0.32 -11.02 -10.56
C ARG A 84 -0.87 -10.30 -11.19
N ASP A 85 -2.07 -10.43 -10.61
CA ASP A 85 -3.30 -9.86 -11.16
C ASP A 85 -3.50 -8.40 -10.70
N GLN A 86 -2.56 -7.53 -11.07
CA GLN A 86 -2.47 -6.15 -10.56
C GLN A 86 -3.78 -5.36 -10.71
N SER A 87 -4.45 -5.47 -11.86
CA SER A 87 -5.73 -4.78 -12.11
C SER A 87 -6.85 -5.25 -11.17
N VAL A 88 -6.87 -6.53 -10.80
CA VAL A 88 -7.85 -7.09 -9.86
C VAL A 88 -7.58 -6.57 -8.45
N ILE A 89 -6.31 -6.58 -8.04
CA ILE A 89 -5.86 -6.04 -6.76
C ILE A 89 -6.22 -4.56 -6.63
N ASP A 90 -5.85 -3.73 -7.61
CA ASP A 90 -6.10 -2.29 -7.54
C ASP A 90 -7.59 -1.96 -7.64
N GLY A 91 -8.35 -2.70 -8.45
CA GLY A 91 -9.81 -2.59 -8.52
C GLY A 91 -10.46 -2.88 -7.17
N MET A 92 -10.10 -4.02 -6.56
CA MET A 92 -10.59 -4.39 -5.23
C MET A 92 -10.22 -3.33 -4.18
N LEU A 93 -8.98 -2.83 -4.16
CA LEU A 93 -8.57 -1.83 -3.17
C LEU A 93 -9.37 -0.52 -3.31
N CYS A 94 -9.67 -0.10 -4.55
CA CYS A 94 -10.50 1.08 -4.81
C CYS A 94 -11.96 0.84 -4.41
N GLU A 95 -12.53 -0.32 -4.73
CA GLU A 95 -13.88 -0.71 -4.35
C GLU A 95 -14.04 -0.82 -2.83
N LEU A 96 -13.04 -1.43 -2.17
CA LEU A 96 -12.98 -1.55 -0.73
C LEU A 96 -13.02 -0.15 -0.11
N ASP A 97 -12.18 0.78 -0.53
CA ASP A 97 -12.22 2.16 -0.03
C ASP A 97 -13.59 2.82 -0.26
N GLY A 98 -14.14 2.68 -1.47
CA GLY A 98 -15.48 3.15 -1.83
C GLY A 98 -15.62 4.66 -1.99
N THR A 99 -14.54 5.43 -1.79
CA THR A 99 -14.54 6.90 -1.99
C THR A 99 -13.74 7.26 -3.24
N HIS A 100 -14.18 8.32 -3.94
CA HIS A 100 -13.49 8.76 -5.16
C HIS A 100 -12.04 9.19 -4.91
N ASN A 101 -11.79 9.80 -3.75
CA ASN A 101 -10.49 10.36 -3.37
C ASN A 101 -9.67 9.46 -2.45
N LYS A 102 -10.07 8.20 -2.22
CA LYS A 102 -9.34 7.26 -1.34
C LYS A 102 -9.25 7.71 0.12
N GLY A 103 -10.18 8.54 0.58
CA GLY A 103 -10.13 9.17 1.90
C GLY A 103 -10.53 8.27 3.06
N ARG A 104 -11.16 7.12 2.82
CA ARG A 104 -11.62 6.21 3.89
C ARG A 104 -10.48 5.35 4.42
N LEU A 105 -9.75 4.70 3.54
CA LEU A 105 -8.59 3.86 3.88
C LEU A 105 -7.28 4.67 3.88
N GLY A 106 -7.23 5.75 3.09
CA GLY A 106 -6.04 6.54 2.85
C GLY A 106 -5.34 6.11 1.56
N ALA A 107 -5.08 7.08 0.70
CA ALA A 107 -4.34 6.86 -0.55
C ALA A 107 -2.94 6.28 -0.30
N ASN A 108 -2.31 6.63 0.82
CA ASN A 108 -1.04 6.06 1.27
C ASN A 108 -1.13 4.57 1.63
N ALA A 109 -2.20 4.12 2.28
CA ALA A 109 -2.39 2.69 2.56
C ALA A 109 -2.60 1.90 1.26
N ILE A 110 -3.50 2.39 0.39
CA ILE A 110 -3.84 1.76 -0.89
C ILE A 110 -2.62 1.69 -1.82
N LEU A 111 -1.91 2.81 -2.01
CA LEU A 111 -0.75 2.85 -2.89
C LEU A 111 0.40 1.96 -2.36
N GLY A 112 0.60 1.92 -1.05
CA GLY A 112 1.60 1.05 -0.44
C GLY A 112 1.33 -0.42 -0.75
N ALA A 113 0.10 -0.87 -0.54
CA ALA A 113 -0.33 -2.24 -0.84
C ALA A 113 -0.24 -2.57 -2.34
N SER A 114 -0.67 -1.65 -3.20
CA SER A 114 -0.59 -1.77 -4.66
C SER A 114 0.85 -1.98 -5.14
N LEU A 115 1.78 -1.12 -4.72
CA LEU A 115 3.18 -1.18 -5.14
C LEU A 115 3.94 -2.35 -4.53
N ALA A 116 3.65 -2.72 -3.27
CA ALA A 116 4.23 -3.90 -2.64
C ALA A 116 3.81 -5.17 -3.40
N THR A 117 2.54 -5.26 -3.78
CA THR A 117 2.03 -6.38 -4.59
C THR A 117 2.69 -6.44 -5.96
N ALA A 118 2.80 -5.33 -6.68
CA ALA A 118 3.50 -5.28 -7.97
C ALA A 118 4.96 -5.75 -7.88
N LYS A 119 5.67 -5.36 -6.81
CA LYS A 119 7.04 -5.81 -6.55
C LYS A 119 7.12 -7.30 -6.25
N ALA A 120 6.17 -7.85 -5.50
CA ALA A 120 6.07 -9.28 -5.27
C ALA A 120 5.82 -10.02 -6.60
N GLY A 121 4.87 -9.55 -7.41
CA GLY A 121 4.56 -10.10 -8.75
C GLY A 121 5.76 -10.10 -9.70
N ALA A 122 6.53 -9.00 -9.73
CA ALA A 122 7.76 -8.90 -10.51
C ALA A 122 8.80 -9.95 -10.07
N GLN A 123 9.03 -10.08 -8.75
CA GLN A 123 9.96 -11.07 -8.20
C GLN A 123 9.50 -12.50 -8.45
N VAL A 124 8.21 -12.82 -8.28
CA VAL A 124 7.64 -14.13 -8.63
C VAL A 124 7.85 -14.46 -10.10
N SER A 125 7.77 -13.45 -10.97
CA SER A 125 7.96 -13.61 -12.41
C SER A 125 9.43 -13.65 -12.83
N GLY A 126 10.38 -13.47 -11.91
CA GLY A 126 11.81 -13.39 -12.22
C GLY A 126 12.18 -12.17 -13.07
N LEU A 127 11.36 -11.11 -13.04
CA LEU A 127 11.54 -9.91 -13.84
C LEU A 127 11.95 -8.72 -12.98
N PRO A 128 12.82 -7.83 -13.49
CA PRO A 128 12.98 -6.52 -12.87
C PRO A 128 11.66 -5.74 -13.01
N LEU A 129 11.34 -4.92 -12.01
CA LEU A 129 10.04 -4.23 -11.91
C LEU A 129 9.64 -3.46 -13.16
N TYR A 130 10.59 -2.76 -13.81
CA TYR A 130 10.31 -1.98 -15.02
C TYR A 130 9.87 -2.86 -16.21
N ARG A 131 10.40 -4.08 -16.34
CA ARG A 131 9.95 -5.05 -17.36
C ARG A 131 8.60 -5.63 -16.99
N TYR A 132 8.39 -5.95 -15.72
CA TYR A 132 7.12 -6.47 -15.25
C TYR A 132 5.96 -5.50 -15.51
N ILE A 133 6.18 -4.20 -15.28
CA ILE A 133 5.16 -3.16 -15.52
C ILE A 133 5.03 -2.82 -17.01
N GLY A 134 6.15 -2.75 -17.74
CA GLY A 134 6.20 -2.14 -19.07
C GLY A 134 6.24 -3.09 -20.27
N GLY A 135 6.49 -4.39 -20.06
CA GLY A 135 6.78 -5.35 -21.13
C GLY A 135 8.25 -5.45 -21.54
#